data_AF-A0A954SS45-F1
#
_entry.id   AF-A0A954SS45-F1
#
_cell.length_a   1.000
_cell.length_b   1.000
_cell.length_c   1.000
_cell.angle_alpha   90.00
_cell.angle_beta   90.00
_cell.angle_gamma   90.00
#
_symmetry.space_group_name_H-M   'P 1'
#
loop_
_entity.id
_entity.type
_entity.pdbx_description
1 polymer ?
#
loop_
_entity_poly.entity_id
_entity_poly.type
_entity_poly.pdbx_seq_one_letter_code
_entity_poly.pdbx_strand_id
1 'polypeptide(L)'
;MTTKSRKTPARSRRFGLNTLPAAVDALESRQLLSASNTLGTTVSAGGTSFLNNPGGYLTGPSSDTPENIARNFLVSHAQELGVTSADVSNLEITDVTTGSNNLTNVYLRQRYQGISLIDGVANVTITGDGRVLSAGLQLIDNVASRVSFGNPVLSAQDAVFRAASRAGLEAPSALSMIRATGGVTRETYFADSGISRDEIPARLRYQLNDDGSLRLTWNIVINMPHTADWFDLYLDARTGAEVDRYNWTVYASEGVQTSVTAESALVSTVQNGLSRSTPVFTNYAIGNATSNAGTGTYAVFPLPYESPLDGPRISVTDVADAIASPYGWHD
;
A
#
# COMPACT_ATOMS: atom_id res chain seq x y z
N MET A 1 36.05 47.41 -28.70
CA MET A 1 34.81 46.68 -28.32
C MET A 1 35.15 45.20 -28.24
N THR A 2 34.86 44.58 -27.08
CA THR A 2 34.57 43.13 -26.85
C THR A 2 35.59 42.08 -27.37
N THR A 3 36.09 41.09 -26.63
CA THR A 3 35.95 40.60 -25.25
C THR A 3 37.12 39.61 -25.04
N LYS A 4 37.89 39.72 -23.95
CA LYS A 4 38.89 38.69 -23.57
C LYS A 4 38.17 37.50 -22.92
N SER A 5 38.24 36.34 -23.57
CA SER A 5 37.76 35.05 -23.04
C SER A 5 38.70 34.57 -21.91
N ARG A 6 38.18 34.52 -20.69
CA ARG A 6 38.88 34.00 -19.50
C ARG A 6 38.40 32.56 -19.29
N LYS A 7 39.22 31.58 -19.63
CA LYS A 7 38.99 30.15 -19.32
C LYS A 7 39.11 29.95 -17.80
N THR A 8 38.01 29.56 -17.16
CA THR A 8 37.97 29.13 -15.76
C THR A 8 38.36 27.65 -15.69
N PRO A 9 39.24 27.21 -14.77
CA PRO A 9 39.54 25.79 -14.63
C PRO A 9 38.39 25.07 -13.93
N ALA A 10 37.97 23.94 -14.52
CA ALA A 10 36.98 23.02 -13.94
C ALA A 10 37.54 22.41 -12.65
N ARG A 11 36.90 22.71 -11.53
CA ARG A 11 37.24 22.18 -10.21
C ARG A 11 36.53 20.82 -10.07
N SER A 12 37.26 19.71 -10.27
CA SER A 12 36.72 18.38 -9.98
C SER A 12 36.54 18.24 -8.46
N ARG A 13 35.30 18.05 -8.02
CA ARG A 13 35.01 17.65 -6.64
C ARG A 13 35.21 16.14 -6.57
N ARG A 14 36.28 15.71 -5.90
CA ARG A 14 36.45 14.34 -5.43
C ARG A 14 35.31 14.04 -4.46
N PHE A 15 34.46 13.06 -4.78
CA PHE A 15 33.57 12.45 -3.79
C PHE A 15 34.44 11.66 -2.82
N GLY A 16 34.55 12.14 -1.58
CA GLY A 16 35.06 11.34 -0.48
C GLY A 16 34.04 10.25 -0.16
N LEU A 17 34.49 8.99 -0.20
CA LEU A 17 33.77 7.86 0.37
C LEU A 17 33.69 8.08 1.89
N ASN A 18 32.57 8.65 2.36
CA ASN A 18 32.21 8.54 3.76
C ASN A 18 31.71 7.11 3.99
N THR A 19 32.55 6.29 4.58
CA THR A 19 32.19 5.02 5.20
C THR A 19 31.14 5.28 6.28
N LEU A 20 29.88 4.93 6.00
CA LEU A 20 28.85 4.81 7.03
C LEU A 20 29.22 3.64 7.95
N PRO A 21 29.19 3.79 9.28
CA PRO A 21 29.39 2.66 10.17
C PRO A 21 28.26 1.65 9.97
N ALA A 22 28.62 0.37 9.93
CA ALA A 22 27.69 -0.75 9.82
C ALA A 22 26.59 -0.63 10.88
N ALA A 23 25.33 -0.52 10.44
CA ALA A 23 24.20 -0.75 11.30
C ALA A 23 24.23 -2.24 11.67
N VAL A 24 24.60 -2.52 12.92
CA VAL A 24 24.40 -3.84 13.51
C VAL A 24 22.88 -3.99 13.64
N ASP A 25 22.27 -4.84 12.81
CA ASP A 25 20.92 -5.33 13.06
C ASP A 25 20.92 -5.98 14.44
N ALA A 26 20.35 -5.28 15.41
CA ALA A 26 20.07 -5.83 16.72
C ALA A 26 18.88 -6.81 16.57
N LEU A 27 19.17 -8.02 16.10
CA LEU A 27 18.29 -9.17 16.29
C LEU A 27 18.09 -9.38 17.80
N GLU A 28 16.82 -9.29 18.21
CA GLU A 28 16.31 -9.56 19.55
C GLU A 28 16.85 -8.68 20.69
N SER A 29 16.29 -7.47 20.85
CA SER A 29 16.18 -6.89 22.19
C SER A 29 15.18 -7.73 23.01
N ARG A 30 15.67 -8.77 23.70
CA ARG A 30 14.94 -9.40 24.80
C ARG A 30 14.83 -8.41 25.95
N GLN A 31 13.87 -7.50 25.87
CA GLN A 31 13.49 -6.71 27.03
C GLN A 31 12.76 -7.63 28.01
N LEU A 32 13.37 -7.81 29.18
CA LEU A 32 12.75 -8.46 30.33
C LEU A 32 11.42 -7.75 30.62
N LEU A 33 10.34 -8.53 30.75
CA LEU A 33 9.03 -8.05 31.16
C LEU A 33 9.10 -7.49 32.60
N SER A 34 9.47 -6.23 32.74
CA SER A 34 9.01 -5.40 33.85
C SER A 34 7.74 -4.70 33.38
N ALA A 35 6.62 -4.99 34.04
CA ALA A 35 5.30 -4.42 33.77
C ALA A 35 5.36 -2.89 33.61
N SER A 36 5.47 -2.45 32.37
CA SER A 36 5.19 -1.07 31.96
C SER A 36 4.16 -1.22 30.85
N ASN A 37 2.90 -0.89 31.15
CA ASN A 37 1.79 -0.78 30.19
C ASN A 37 2.05 0.41 29.25
N THR A 38 3.15 0.34 28.49
CA THR A 38 3.48 1.32 27.48
C THR A 38 2.88 0.81 26.19
N LEU A 39 2.00 1.61 25.58
CA LEU A 39 1.50 1.33 24.24
C LEU A 39 2.68 1.14 23.30
N GLY A 40 2.78 -0.05 22.68
CA GLY A 40 3.79 -0.31 21.67
C GLY A 40 3.39 0.45 20.41
N THR A 41 4.18 1.44 20.01
CA THR A 41 4.08 2.02 18.68
C THR A 41 5.19 1.44 17.85
N THR A 42 4.85 0.59 16.88
CA THR A 42 5.81 0.14 15.87
C THR A 42 5.60 0.98 14.63
N VAL A 43 6.60 1.80 14.28
CA VAL A 43 6.64 2.52 13.00
C VAL A 43 7.31 1.62 11.99
N SER A 44 6.58 1.22 10.95
CA SER A 44 7.16 0.46 9.82
C SER A 44 7.80 1.41 8.81
N ALA A 45 8.73 0.90 8.01
CA ALA A 45 9.26 1.61 6.85
C ALA A 45 8.10 1.97 5.90
N GLY A 46 7.76 3.26 5.81
CA GLY A 46 6.59 3.75 5.06
C GLY A 46 5.65 4.67 5.86
N GLY A 47 5.92 4.94 7.14
CA GLY A 47 5.13 5.88 7.94
C GLY A 47 3.82 5.30 8.48
N THR A 48 3.60 3.98 8.31
CA THR A 48 2.50 3.28 8.96
C THR A 48 2.83 3.02 10.43
N SER A 49 1.90 3.40 11.30
CA SER A 49 1.98 3.19 12.74
C SER A 49 1.01 2.08 13.14
N PHE A 50 1.51 1.11 13.90
CA PHE A 50 0.67 0.06 14.48
C PHE A 50 0.66 0.21 16.00
N LEU A 51 -0.54 0.32 16.57
CA LEU A 51 -0.76 0.28 18.00
C LEU A 51 -1.27 -1.09 18.40
N ASN A 52 -0.53 -1.73 19.32
CA ASN A 52 -0.99 -2.90 20.03
C ASN A 52 -0.52 -2.86 21.49
N ASN A 53 -1.23 -3.62 22.33
CA ASN A 53 -0.78 -3.93 23.67
C ASN A 53 -0.46 -5.43 23.70
N PRO A 54 0.83 -5.83 23.73
CA PRO A 54 1.21 -7.25 23.75
C PRO A 54 0.60 -8.05 24.91
N GLY A 55 0.19 -7.37 26.00
CA GLY A 55 -0.42 -7.96 27.18
C GLY A 55 -1.95 -7.91 27.21
N GLY A 56 -2.64 -7.41 26.17
CA GLY A 56 -4.10 -7.35 26.17
C GLY A 56 -4.70 -6.35 25.19
N TYR A 57 -5.65 -5.55 25.68
CA TYR A 57 -6.44 -4.62 24.88
C TYR A 57 -5.93 -3.19 25.05
N LEU A 58 -6.22 -2.33 24.06
CA LEU A 58 -5.93 -0.89 24.12
C LEU A 58 -6.96 -0.14 24.98
N THR A 59 -8.16 -0.70 25.17
CA THR A 59 -9.22 -0.12 25.99
C THR A 59 -9.90 -1.14 26.89
N GLY A 60 -10.64 -0.63 27.89
CA GLY A 60 -11.66 -1.42 28.60
C GLY A 60 -12.88 -1.73 27.72
N PRO A 61 -13.78 -2.63 28.17
CA PRO A 61 -14.99 -2.99 27.43
C PRO A 61 -15.95 -1.81 27.29
N SER A 62 -16.74 -1.83 26.22
CA SER A 62 -17.73 -0.78 25.92
C SER A 62 -18.99 -1.40 25.31
N SER A 63 -20.13 -0.77 25.57
CA SER A 63 -21.42 -1.13 24.96
C SER A 63 -21.79 -0.22 23.77
N ASP A 64 -20.92 0.71 23.39
CA ASP A 64 -21.12 1.56 22.21
C ASP A 64 -21.00 0.77 20.91
N THR A 65 -21.42 1.38 19.79
CA THR A 65 -21.21 0.79 18.47
C THR A 65 -19.72 0.77 18.11
N PRO A 66 -19.24 -0.21 17.33
CA PRO A 66 -17.84 -0.27 16.90
C PRO A 66 -17.32 1.02 16.26
N GLU A 67 -18.15 1.71 15.48
CA GLU A 67 -17.80 2.96 14.82
C GLU A 67 -17.54 4.09 15.83
N ASN A 68 -18.37 4.19 16.87
CA ASN A 68 -18.18 5.18 17.93
C ASN A 68 -16.97 4.85 18.79
N ILE A 69 -16.76 3.56 19.13
CA ILE A 69 -15.58 3.10 19.83
C ILE A 69 -14.32 3.47 19.04
N ALA A 70 -14.27 3.20 17.73
CA ALA A 70 -13.14 3.50 16.88
C ALA A 70 -12.85 5.01 16.79
N ARG A 71 -13.88 5.84 16.54
CA ARG A 71 -13.70 7.30 16.50
C ARG A 71 -13.21 7.86 17.83
N ASN A 72 -13.85 7.45 18.93
CA ASN A 72 -13.50 7.92 20.26
C ASN A 72 -12.08 7.51 20.63
N PHE A 73 -11.66 6.29 20.28
CA PHE A 73 -10.29 5.81 20.47
C PHE A 73 -9.27 6.70 19.75
N LEU A 74 -9.47 6.97 18.46
CA LEU A 74 -8.55 7.81 17.68
C LEU A 74 -8.50 9.26 18.19
N VAL A 75 -9.64 9.81 18.61
CA VAL A 75 -9.72 11.17 19.17
C VAL A 75 -9.03 11.26 20.53
N SER A 76 -9.24 10.30 21.43
CA SER A 76 -8.65 10.34 22.78
C SER A 76 -7.15 10.06 22.80
N HIS A 77 -6.63 9.36 21.78
CA HIS A 77 -5.21 9.03 21.66
C HIS A 77 -4.49 9.88 20.61
N ALA A 78 -5.10 10.95 20.08
CA ALA A 78 -4.55 11.75 18.97
C ALA A 78 -3.07 12.16 19.18
N GLN A 79 -2.71 12.63 20.38
CA GLN A 79 -1.33 13.04 20.68
C GLN A 79 -0.34 11.88 20.62
N GLU A 80 -0.73 10.70 21.10
CA GLU A 80 0.09 9.48 21.06
C GLU A 80 0.26 8.98 19.62
N LEU A 81 -0.74 9.26 18.78
CA LEU A 81 -0.73 8.97 17.34
C LEU A 81 0.06 9.98 16.50
N GLY A 82 0.68 10.99 17.14
CA GLY A 82 1.46 12.01 16.44
C GLY A 82 0.62 13.00 15.63
N VAL A 83 -0.69 13.07 15.88
CA VAL A 83 -1.62 13.97 15.18
C VAL A 83 -2.30 14.93 16.15
N THR A 84 -2.87 16.00 15.62
CA THR A 84 -3.67 16.93 16.43
C THR A 84 -5.09 16.40 16.59
N SER A 85 -5.80 16.87 17.62
CA SER A 85 -7.23 16.56 17.77
C SER A 85 -8.06 17.03 16.57
N ALA A 86 -7.63 18.11 15.90
CA ALA A 86 -8.27 18.59 14.68
C ALA A 86 -8.14 17.59 13.52
N ASP A 87 -6.98 16.93 13.39
CA ASP A 87 -6.69 15.97 12.32
C ASP A 87 -7.57 14.71 12.37
N VAL A 88 -8.11 14.37 13.56
CA VAL A 88 -8.99 13.21 13.78
C VAL A 88 -10.42 13.58 14.17
N SER A 89 -10.76 14.88 14.16
CA SER A 89 -12.09 15.37 14.53
C SER A 89 -13.19 15.05 13.50
N ASN A 90 -12.81 14.79 12.25
CA ASN A 90 -13.73 14.57 11.14
C ASN A 90 -13.35 13.31 10.36
N LEU A 91 -13.44 12.16 11.04
CA LEU A 91 -13.18 10.86 10.44
C LEU A 91 -14.42 10.31 9.76
N GLU A 92 -14.29 10.00 8.48
CA GLU A 92 -15.23 9.23 7.68
C GLU A 92 -15.09 7.75 8.01
N ILE A 93 -16.19 7.05 8.26
CA ILE A 93 -16.19 5.58 8.27
C ILE A 93 -16.34 5.15 6.81
N THR A 94 -15.33 4.47 6.28
CA THR A 94 -15.34 3.99 4.89
C THR A 94 -15.92 2.60 4.78
N ASP A 95 -15.73 1.76 5.80
CA ASP A 95 -16.28 0.41 5.84
C ASP A 95 -16.29 -0.15 7.27
N VAL A 96 -17.16 -1.14 7.51
CA VAL A 96 -17.25 -1.88 8.77
C VAL A 96 -17.49 -3.35 8.45
N THR A 97 -16.60 -4.22 8.93
CA THR A 97 -16.70 -5.67 8.69
C THR A 97 -16.58 -6.43 10.00
N THR A 98 -17.48 -7.38 10.23
CA THR A 98 -17.44 -8.28 11.40
C THR A 98 -17.19 -9.71 10.95
N GLY A 99 -16.09 -10.30 11.42
CA GLY A 99 -15.73 -11.68 11.13
C GLY A 99 -16.49 -12.68 12.01
N SER A 100 -16.43 -13.97 11.63
CA SER A 100 -17.00 -15.07 12.42
C SER A 100 -16.35 -15.27 13.79
N ASN A 101 -15.18 -14.68 14.00
CA ASN A 101 -14.48 -14.62 15.29
C ASN A 101 -14.97 -13.48 16.21
N ASN A 102 -16.06 -12.80 15.85
CA ASN A 102 -16.62 -11.64 16.56
C ASN A 102 -15.63 -10.47 16.71
N LEU A 103 -14.65 -10.36 15.81
CA LEU A 103 -13.84 -9.16 15.67
C LEU A 103 -14.46 -8.27 14.60
N THR A 104 -14.66 -7.00 14.93
CA THR A 104 -15.13 -5.97 14.02
C THR A 104 -13.96 -5.06 13.62
N ASN A 105 -13.69 -4.97 12.32
CA ASN A 105 -12.77 -3.99 11.76
C ASN A 105 -13.55 -2.78 11.28
N VAL A 106 -13.17 -1.61 11.78
CA VAL A 106 -13.71 -0.32 11.36
C VAL A 106 -12.63 0.40 10.57
N TYR A 107 -12.92 0.74 9.33
CA TYR A 107 -12.02 1.48 8.45
C TYR A 107 -12.43 2.94 8.40
N LEU A 108 -11.47 3.83 8.63
CA LEU A 108 -11.67 5.26 8.71
C LEU A 108 -10.75 6.02 7.77
N ARG A 109 -11.20 7.20 7.34
CA ARG A 109 -10.42 8.13 6.54
C ARG A 109 -10.55 9.56 7.08
N GLN A 110 -9.44 10.27 7.16
CA GLN A 110 -9.40 11.68 7.53
C GLN A 110 -10.13 12.53 6.49
N ARG A 111 -10.86 13.52 6.97
CA ARG A 111 -11.41 14.60 6.14
C ARG A 111 -10.94 15.94 6.65
N TYR A 112 -10.65 16.84 5.72
CA TYR A 112 -10.43 18.25 5.99
C TYR A 112 -11.49 19.07 5.27
N GLN A 113 -12.24 19.88 6.02
CA GLN A 113 -13.36 20.68 5.49
C GLN A 113 -14.38 19.83 4.69
N GLY A 114 -14.58 18.58 5.09
CA GLY A 114 -15.51 17.64 4.45
C GLY A 114 -14.99 16.93 3.20
N ILE A 115 -13.74 17.18 2.79
CA ILE A 115 -13.08 16.52 1.67
C ILE A 115 -12.08 15.48 2.21
N SER A 116 -12.16 14.24 1.72
CA SER A 116 -11.30 13.16 2.23
C SER A 116 -9.85 13.28 1.75
N LEU A 117 -8.94 12.89 2.64
CA LEU A 117 -7.51 12.72 2.37
C LEU A 117 -7.29 11.27 1.98
N ILE A 118 -6.70 11.01 0.81
CA ILE A 118 -6.61 9.64 0.27
C ILE A 118 -5.72 8.76 1.15
N ASP A 119 -4.54 9.26 1.52
CA ASP A 119 -3.54 8.52 2.29
C ASP A 119 -3.80 8.57 3.82
N GLY A 120 -4.69 9.46 4.27
CA GLY A 120 -5.03 9.64 5.68
C GLY A 120 -5.99 8.57 6.19
N VAL A 121 -5.52 7.33 6.32
CA VAL A 121 -6.37 6.16 6.64
C VAL A 121 -6.06 5.56 8.02
N ALA A 122 -7.06 4.90 8.58
CA ALA A 122 -6.96 4.15 9.83
C ALA A 122 -7.83 2.90 9.79
N ASN A 123 -7.39 1.83 10.44
CA ASN A 123 -8.21 0.68 10.78
C ASN A 123 -8.16 0.44 12.29
N VAL A 124 -9.32 0.16 12.88
CA VAL A 124 -9.44 -0.17 14.31
C VAL A 124 -10.14 -1.51 14.43
N THR A 125 -9.52 -2.47 15.10
CA THR A 125 -10.08 -3.80 15.35
C THR A 125 -10.66 -3.87 16.76
N ILE A 126 -11.93 -4.27 16.87
CA ILE A 126 -12.72 -4.22 18.10
C ILE A 126 -13.26 -5.62 18.39
N THR A 127 -13.23 -6.03 19.65
CA THR A 127 -13.79 -7.32 20.11
C THR A 127 -15.31 -7.27 20.25
N GLY A 128 -15.94 -8.44 20.32
CA GLY A 128 -17.39 -8.55 20.52
C GLY A 128 -17.92 -7.95 21.83
N ASP A 129 -17.06 -7.64 22.80
CA ASP A 129 -17.41 -6.91 24.02
C ASP A 129 -16.89 -5.45 24.04
N GLY A 130 -16.58 -4.90 22.87
CA GLY A 130 -16.32 -3.48 22.66
C GLY A 130 -14.94 -3.01 23.11
N ARG A 131 -13.94 -3.90 23.21
CA ARG A 131 -12.55 -3.53 23.49
C ARG A 131 -11.78 -3.30 22.19
N VAL A 132 -10.95 -2.26 22.14
CA VAL A 132 -10.03 -2.08 21.02
C VAL A 132 -8.87 -3.06 21.20
N LEU A 133 -8.66 -3.93 20.21
CA LEU A 133 -7.57 -4.90 20.17
C LEU A 133 -6.31 -4.31 19.54
N SER A 134 -6.46 -3.63 18.40
CA SER A 134 -5.36 -3.04 17.65
C SER A 134 -5.84 -1.88 16.79
N ALA A 135 -4.89 -1.03 16.39
CA ALA A 135 -5.12 -0.01 15.38
C ALA A 135 -3.93 0.08 14.42
N GLY A 136 -4.19 0.07 13.11
CA GLY A 136 -3.19 0.31 12.06
C GLY A 136 -3.50 1.64 11.38
N LEU A 137 -2.49 2.49 11.22
CA LEU A 137 -2.69 3.91 10.96
C LEU A 137 -1.68 4.45 9.94
N GLN A 138 -2.16 5.33 9.08
CA GLN A 138 -1.36 6.21 8.23
C GLN A 138 -1.95 7.62 8.28
N LEU A 139 -2.17 8.11 9.50
CA LEU A 139 -2.78 9.43 9.70
C LEU A 139 -1.77 10.52 9.33
N ILE A 140 -2.27 11.57 8.68
CA ILE A 140 -1.52 12.76 8.31
C ILE A 140 -1.70 13.78 9.43
N ASP A 141 -0.58 14.24 9.96
CA ASP A 141 -0.52 15.26 11.00
C ASP A 141 -0.56 16.68 10.42
N ASN A 142 -1.03 17.62 11.23
CA ASN A 142 -1.00 19.06 10.91
C ASN A 142 -1.67 19.37 9.56
N VAL A 143 -2.79 18.71 9.26
CA VAL A 143 -3.45 18.74 7.95
C VAL A 143 -3.71 20.17 7.48
N ALA A 144 -4.23 21.02 8.38
CA ALA A 144 -4.59 22.40 8.05
C ALA A 144 -3.40 23.25 7.56
N SER A 145 -2.17 22.99 8.02
CA SER A 145 -0.98 23.74 7.59
C SER A 145 -0.35 23.19 6.32
N ARG A 146 -0.69 21.96 5.93
CA ARG A 146 -0.17 21.28 4.73
C ARG A 146 -1.02 21.52 3.49
N VAL A 147 -2.27 21.95 3.65
CA VAL A 147 -3.17 22.22 2.52
C VAL A 147 -2.70 23.44 1.73
N SER A 148 -2.36 23.21 0.46
CA SER A 148 -2.10 24.28 -0.50
C SER A 148 -3.44 24.83 -1.01
N PHE A 149 -3.87 25.97 -0.46
CA PHE A 149 -5.18 26.55 -0.79
C PHE A 149 -5.27 27.03 -2.25
N GLY A 150 -6.34 26.62 -2.89
CA GLY A 150 -6.92 27.30 -4.04
C GLY A 150 -8.24 26.65 -4.38
N ASN A 151 -9.31 27.44 -4.48
CA ASN A 151 -10.59 26.94 -4.96
C ASN A 151 -10.37 26.17 -6.28
N PRO A 152 -11.04 25.03 -6.47
CA PRO A 152 -10.94 24.28 -7.72
C PRO A 152 -11.35 25.20 -8.88
N VAL A 153 -10.46 25.35 -9.86
CA VAL A 153 -10.70 26.17 -11.07
C VAL A 153 -11.33 25.31 -12.16
N LEU A 154 -10.96 24.04 -12.25
CA LEU A 154 -11.51 23.10 -13.22
C LEU A 154 -12.89 22.61 -12.79
N SER A 155 -13.78 22.49 -13.76
CA SER A 155 -15.04 21.75 -13.59
C SER A 155 -14.77 20.24 -13.55
N ALA A 156 -15.74 19.46 -13.05
CA ALA A 156 -15.67 17.99 -13.09
C ALA A 156 -15.56 17.49 -14.54
N GLN A 157 -16.27 18.13 -15.47
CA GLN A 157 -16.23 17.78 -16.90
C GLN A 157 -14.84 18.04 -17.51
N ASP A 158 -14.23 19.20 -17.25
CA ASP A 158 -12.86 19.48 -17.72
C ASP A 158 -11.86 18.49 -17.14
N ALA A 159 -12.05 18.08 -15.89
CA ALA A 159 -11.19 17.09 -15.24
C ALA A 159 -11.31 15.71 -15.90
N VAL A 160 -12.53 15.27 -16.27
CA VAL A 160 -12.74 14.01 -17.01
C VAL A 160 -12.10 14.07 -18.40
N PHE A 161 -12.25 15.16 -19.14
CA PHE A 161 -11.58 15.33 -20.44
C PHE A 161 -10.06 15.21 -20.32
N ARG A 162 -9.47 15.83 -19.29
CA ARG A 162 -8.03 15.74 -19.03
C ARG A 162 -7.63 14.34 -18.59
N ALA A 163 -8.43 13.67 -17.75
CA ALA A 163 -8.18 12.31 -17.31
C ALA A 163 -8.18 11.34 -18.50
N ALA A 164 -9.14 11.45 -19.42
CA ALA A 164 -9.18 10.66 -20.65
C ALA A 164 -7.90 10.86 -21.48
N SER A 165 -7.48 12.12 -21.70
CA SER A 165 -6.23 12.42 -22.41
C SER A 165 -5.00 11.84 -21.71
N ARG A 166 -4.93 11.90 -20.37
CA ARG A 166 -3.84 11.29 -19.58
C ARG A 166 -3.85 9.77 -19.61
N ALA A 167 -5.03 9.16 -19.75
CA ALA A 167 -5.20 7.72 -19.94
C ALA A 167 -4.88 7.27 -21.38
N GLY A 168 -4.51 8.20 -22.28
CA GLY A 168 -4.22 7.89 -23.68
C GLY A 168 -5.46 7.63 -24.53
N LEU A 169 -6.63 8.08 -24.07
CA LEU A 169 -7.90 7.96 -24.77
C LEU A 169 -8.17 9.21 -25.61
N GLU A 170 -8.91 9.02 -26.69
CA GLU A 170 -9.49 10.14 -27.43
C GLU A 170 -10.52 10.86 -26.54
N ALA A 171 -10.63 12.18 -26.71
CA ALA A 171 -11.62 12.95 -25.98
C ALA A 171 -13.04 12.49 -26.40
N PRO A 172 -13.96 12.25 -25.44
CA PRO A 172 -15.32 11.88 -25.80
C PRO A 172 -15.97 13.01 -26.60
N SER A 173 -16.70 12.67 -27.66
CA SER A 173 -17.39 13.66 -28.51
C SER A 173 -18.45 14.45 -27.72
N ALA A 174 -19.08 13.80 -26.74
CA ALA A 174 -19.90 14.43 -25.72
C ALA A 174 -19.81 13.65 -24.40
N LEU A 175 -19.60 14.38 -23.29
CA LEU A 175 -19.67 13.83 -21.95
C LEU A 175 -21.07 14.07 -21.38
N SER A 176 -21.78 13.00 -21.01
CA SER A 176 -23.14 13.11 -20.46
C SER A 176 -23.09 13.02 -18.93
N MET A 177 -23.59 14.04 -18.23
CA MET A 177 -23.75 13.99 -16.77
C MET A 177 -25.00 13.19 -16.41
N ILE A 178 -24.84 12.14 -15.61
CA ILE A 178 -25.96 11.32 -15.11
C ILE A 178 -26.54 11.93 -13.84
N ARG A 179 -25.67 12.26 -12.88
CA ARG A 179 -26.07 12.83 -11.59
C ARG A 179 -24.95 13.67 -10.97
N ALA A 180 -25.34 14.65 -10.17
CA ALA A 180 -24.43 15.44 -9.34
C ALA A 180 -24.93 15.44 -7.90
N THR A 181 -24.13 14.90 -6.99
CA THR A 181 -24.40 14.95 -5.54
C THR A 181 -24.03 16.32 -4.97
N GLY A 182 -23.06 17.00 -5.59
CA GLY A 182 -22.66 18.36 -5.22
C GLY A 182 -21.87 18.41 -3.90
N GLY A 183 -22.16 19.41 -3.06
CA GLY A 183 -21.46 19.65 -1.80
C GLY A 183 -20.01 20.10 -1.96
N VAL A 184 -19.25 20.04 -0.86
CA VAL A 184 -17.82 20.44 -0.84
C VAL A 184 -16.95 19.53 -1.71
N THR A 185 -17.35 18.27 -1.92
CA THR A 185 -16.66 17.31 -2.79
C THR A 185 -16.99 17.50 -4.26
N ARG A 186 -18.06 18.25 -4.60
CA ARG A 186 -18.55 18.44 -5.97
C ARG A 186 -18.71 17.14 -6.75
N GLU A 187 -19.09 16.07 -6.05
CA GLU A 187 -19.16 14.74 -6.63
C GLU A 187 -20.19 14.70 -7.76
N THR A 188 -19.73 14.24 -8.92
CA THR A 188 -20.46 14.20 -10.18
C THR A 188 -20.19 12.87 -10.86
N TYR A 189 -21.22 12.27 -11.45
CA TYR A 189 -21.12 11.02 -12.19
C TYR A 189 -21.49 11.28 -13.64
N PHE A 190 -20.61 10.84 -14.54
CA PHE A 190 -20.82 10.91 -15.97
C PHE A 190 -21.07 9.51 -16.54
N ALA A 191 -21.75 9.43 -17.68
CA ALA A 191 -21.84 8.20 -18.44
C ALA A 191 -20.45 7.75 -18.91
N ASP A 192 -20.35 6.48 -19.32
CA ASP A 192 -19.11 5.89 -19.83
C ASP A 192 -18.54 6.69 -21.02
N SER A 193 -19.43 7.26 -21.84
CA SER A 193 -19.11 8.13 -22.98
C SER A 193 -18.03 7.56 -23.92
N GLY A 194 -17.93 6.23 -24.02
CA GLY A 194 -16.94 5.53 -24.84
C GLY A 194 -15.50 5.59 -24.31
N ILE A 195 -15.26 6.20 -23.15
CA ILE A 195 -13.93 6.29 -22.52
C ILE A 195 -13.79 5.40 -21.29
N SER A 196 -14.88 4.79 -20.83
CA SER A 196 -14.89 3.86 -19.69
C SER A 196 -15.81 2.67 -20.00
N ARG A 197 -15.74 1.59 -19.23
CA ARG A 197 -16.75 0.50 -19.20
C ARG A 197 -17.89 0.78 -18.22
N ASP A 198 -17.62 1.61 -17.24
CA ASP A 198 -18.54 1.99 -16.17
C ASP A 198 -18.83 3.50 -16.22
N GLU A 199 -19.82 3.94 -15.43
CA GLU A 199 -19.98 5.36 -15.14
C GLU A 199 -18.69 5.94 -14.53
N ILE A 200 -18.45 7.23 -14.80
CA ILE A 200 -17.21 7.90 -14.45
C ILE A 200 -17.48 8.82 -13.26
N PRO A 201 -17.12 8.42 -12.03
CA PRO A 201 -17.18 9.31 -10.88
C PRO A 201 -16.04 10.35 -10.97
N ALA A 202 -16.38 11.61 -10.73
CA ALA A 202 -15.46 12.72 -10.60
C ALA A 202 -15.75 13.47 -9.29
N ARG A 203 -14.76 13.58 -8.40
CA ARG A 203 -14.93 14.20 -7.07
C ARG A 203 -13.65 14.81 -6.54
N LEU A 204 -13.77 15.86 -5.74
CA LEU A 204 -12.63 16.47 -5.08
C LEU A 204 -12.14 15.61 -3.92
N ARG A 205 -10.82 15.45 -3.85
CA ARG A 205 -10.07 14.74 -2.81
C ARG A 205 -8.77 15.50 -2.51
N TYR A 206 -8.19 15.28 -1.32
CA TYR A 206 -6.83 15.73 -1.02
C TYR A 206 -5.84 14.59 -1.24
N GLN A 207 -4.81 14.85 -2.04
CA GLN A 207 -3.68 13.95 -2.28
C GLN A 207 -2.45 14.46 -1.53
N LEU A 208 -1.73 13.58 -0.83
CA LEU A 208 -0.43 13.91 -0.24
C LEU A 208 0.65 13.86 -1.33
N ASN A 209 1.45 14.91 -1.44
CA ASN A 209 2.63 14.95 -2.31
C ASN A 209 3.88 14.51 -1.55
N ASP A 210 4.92 14.14 -2.30
CA ASP A 210 6.25 13.79 -1.76
C ASP A 210 6.89 14.88 -0.89
N ASP A 211 6.55 16.16 -1.13
CA ASP A 211 7.03 17.30 -0.34
C ASP A 211 6.25 17.52 0.98
N GLY A 212 5.28 16.64 1.27
CA GLY A 212 4.42 16.68 2.45
C GLY A 212 3.24 17.65 2.34
N SER A 213 3.08 18.35 1.21
CA SER A 213 1.92 19.21 0.98
C SER A 213 0.68 18.40 0.60
N LEU A 214 -0.49 18.85 1.04
CA LEU A 214 -1.79 18.31 0.65
C LEU A 214 -2.36 19.14 -0.49
N ARG A 215 -2.63 18.47 -1.60
CA ARG A 215 -3.10 19.09 -2.85
C ARG A 215 -4.54 18.75 -3.11
N LEU A 216 -5.35 19.77 -3.41
CA LEU A 216 -6.72 19.55 -3.84
C LEU A 216 -6.72 19.03 -5.28
N THR A 217 -7.25 17.82 -5.47
CA THR A 217 -7.30 17.12 -6.75
C THR A 217 -8.72 16.73 -7.12
N TRP A 218 -9.02 16.71 -8.41
CA TRP A 218 -10.10 15.88 -8.95
C TRP A 218 -9.62 14.43 -8.98
N ASN A 219 -10.36 13.55 -8.32
CA ASN A 219 -10.29 12.11 -8.43
C ASN A 219 -11.24 11.65 -9.54
N ILE A 220 -10.73 10.93 -10.54
CA ILE A 220 -11.50 10.38 -11.67
C ILE A 220 -11.18 8.90 -11.79
N VAL A 221 -12.22 8.06 -11.86
CA VAL A 221 -12.07 6.62 -12.08
C VAL A 221 -12.46 6.26 -13.50
N ILE A 222 -11.59 5.57 -14.23
CA ILE A 222 -11.80 5.13 -15.61
C ILE A 222 -11.48 3.63 -15.71
N ASN A 223 -12.51 2.80 -15.96
CA ASN A 223 -12.32 1.39 -16.31
C ASN A 223 -12.10 1.28 -17.82
N MET A 224 -10.88 1.02 -18.26
CA MET A 224 -10.48 1.23 -19.66
C MET A 224 -11.29 0.34 -20.63
N PRO A 225 -11.81 0.88 -21.75
CA PRO A 225 -12.66 0.12 -22.66
C PRO A 225 -11.91 -1.01 -23.38
N HIS A 226 -10.63 -0.79 -23.72
CA HIS A 226 -9.86 -1.67 -24.61
C HIS A 226 -8.73 -2.43 -23.94
N THR A 227 -8.43 -2.15 -22.67
CA THR A 227 -7.42 -2.87 -21.89
C THR A 227 -8.05 -3.44 -20.63
N ALA A 228 -7.29 -4.22 -19.87
CA ALA A 228 -7.73 -4.64 -18.55
C ALA A 228 -7.55 -3.52 -17.50
N ASP A 229 -6.83 -2.44 -17.82
CA ASP A 229 -6.48 -1.39 -16.87
C ASP A 229 -7.73 -0.71 -16.28
N TRP A 230 -7.65 -0.42 -14.99
CA TRP A 230 -8.66 0.34 -14.29
C TRP A 230 -7.98 1.44 -13.49
N PHE A 231 -8.06 2.67 -14.02
CA PHE A 231 -7.32 3.79 -13.47
C PHE A 231 -8.13 4.57 -12.44
N ASP A 232 -7.46 4.89 -11.34
CA ASP A 232 -7.86 5.86 -10.32
C ASP A 232 -6.90 7.06 -10.38
N LEU A 233 -7.34 8.13 -11.02
CA LEU A 233 -6.52 9.27 -11.43
C LEU A 233 -6.74 10.47 -10.51
N TYR A 234 -5.66 11.17 -10.17
CA TYR A 234 -5.68 12.37 -9.34
C TYR A 234 -5.08 13.54 -10.11
N LEU A 235 -5.93 14.49 -10.51
CA LEU A 235 -5.51 15.67 -11.26
C LEU A 235 -5.62 16.92 -10.38
N ASP A 236 -4.61 17.77 -10.36
CA ASP A 236 -4.65 19.05 -9.65
C ASP A 236 -5.91 19.84 -10.05
N ALA A 237 -6.70 20.24 -9.06
CA ALA A 237 -8.04 20.79 -9.30
C ALA A 237 -8.03 22.19 -9.95
N ARG A 238 -6.86 22.80 -10.16
CA ARG A 238 -6.70 24.12 -10.78
C ARG A 238 -6.11 24.06 -12.18
N THR A 239 -5.11 23.22 -12.37
CA THR A 239 -4.28 23.13 -13.58
C THR A 239 -4.58 21.89 -14.40
N GLY A 240 -5.11 20.84 -13.77
CA GLY A 240 -5.34 19.53 -14.37
C GLY A 240 -4.06 18.79 -14.74
N ALA A 241 -2.94 19.16 -14.11
CA ALA A 241 -1.74 18.32 -14.10
C ALA A 241 -2.02 17.04 -13.33
N GLU A 242 -1.54 15.91 -13.83
CA GLU A 242 -1.63 14.65 -13.09
C GLU A 242 -0.69 14.72 -11.89
N VAL A 243 -1.25 14.49 -10.71
CA VAL A 243 -0.55 14.44 -9.43
C VAL A 243 -0.20 13.00 -9.10
N ASP A 244 -1.16 12.09 -9.29
CA ASP A 244 -0.98 10.68 -9.00
C ASP A 244 -1.93 9.80 -9.83
N ARG A 245 -1.64 8.49 -9.89
CA ARG A 245 -2.44 7.47 -10.56
C ARG A 245 -2.20 6.10 -9.93
N TYR A 246 -3.29 5.39 -9.67
CA TYR A 246 -3.27 3.96 -9.37
C TYR A 246 -3.92 3.16 -10.50
N ASN A 247 -3.39 1.98 -10.76
CA ASN A 247 -4.04 0.98 -11.59
C ASN A 247 -4.56 -0.12 -10.66
N TRP A 248 -5.88 -0.28 -10.59
CA TRP A 248 -6.52 -1.31 -9.79
C TRP A 248 -6.43 -2.69 -10.45
N THR A 249 -5.92 -2.77 -11.68
CA THR A 249 -5.64 -4.02 -12.37
C THR A 249 -4.25 -4.53 -12.05
N VAL A 250 -4.19 -5.71 -11.45
CA VAL A 250 -2.95 -6.46 -11.24
C VAL A 250 -2.75 -7.43 -12.40
N TYR A 251 -1.64 -7.28 -13.11
CA TYR A 251 -1.25 -8.19 -14.17
C TYR A 251 -0.44 -9.34 -13.59
N ALA A 252 -0.86 -10.57 -13.85
CA ALA A 252 0.01 -11.72 -13.67
C ALA A 252 1.04 -11.70 -14.80
N SER A 253 2.32 -11.47 -14.46
CA SER A 253 3.38 -11.89 -15.36
C SER A 253 3.53 -13.40 -15.18
N GLU A 254 3.19 -14.19 -16.19
CA GLU A 254 3.72 -15.54 -16.31
C GLU A 254 5.24 -15.39 -16.36
N GLY A 255 5.91 -15.61 -15.23
CA GLY A 255 7.34 -15.84 -15.28
C GLY A 255 7.52 -17.04 -16.19
N VAL A 256 8.10 -16.82 -17.37
CA VAL A 256 8.54 -17.92 -18.23
C VAL A 256 9.40 -18.80 -17.34
N GLN A 257 8.85 -19.93 -16.89
CA GLN A 257 9.68 -21.03 -16.44
C GLN A 257 10.39 -21.49 -17.69
N THR A 258 11.56 -20.90 -17.97
CA THR A 258 12.50 -21.55 -18.86
C THR A 258 12.82 -22.85 -18.15
N SER A 259 12.23 -23.95 -18.63
CA SER A 259 12.70 -25.29 -18.38
C SER A 259 14.18 -25.28 -18.72
N VAL A 260 15.04 -25.09 -17.72
CA VAL A 260 16.46 -25.28 -17.91
C VAL A 260 16.60 -26.80 -17.98
N THR A 261 16.49 -27.34 -19.18
CA THR A 261 17.06 -28.65 -19.44
C THR A 261 18.52 -28.53 -19.06
N ALA A 262 18.96 -29.41 -18.15
CA ALA A 262 20.29 -29.43 -17.60
C ALA A 262 21.31 -29.81 -18.69
N GLU A 263 21.55 -28.93 -19.68
CA GLU A 263 22.61 -29.14 -20.67
C GLU A 263 23.01 -27.90 -21.50
N SER A 264 22.66 -26.68 -21.09
CA SER A 264 23.19 -25.47 -21.74
C SER A 264 23.43 -24.33 -20.77
N ALA A 265 24.33 -24.56 -19.82
CA ALA A 265 24.99 -23.49 -19.07
C ALA A 265 26.47 -23.44 -19.45
N LEU A 266 26.77 -22.96 -20.67
CA LEU A 266 28.10 -22.47 -21.00
C LEU A 266 27.97 -21.08 -21.62
N VAL A 267 28.33 -20.09 -20.80
CA VAL A 267 28.95 -18.82 -21.17
C VAL A 267 28.09 -17.84 -21.99
N SER A 268 27.57 -16.81 -21.32
CA SER A 268 27.92 -15.44 -21.69
C SER A 268 27.83 -14.52 -20.47
N THR A 269 28.96 -13.86 -20.20
CA THR A 269 29.17 -12.83 -19.19
C THR A 269 28.77 -11.45 -19.71
N VAL A 270 28.45 -10.54 -18.76
CA VAL A 270 28.45 -9.04 -18.85
C VAL A 270 27.18 -8.41 -19.46
N GLN A 271 26.51 -7.38 -18.94
CA GLN A 271 26.52 -6.58 -17.69
C GLN A 271 25.18 -5.81 -17.67
N ASN A 272 24.54 -5.64 -16.51
CA ASN A 272 24.02 -4.33 -16.11
C ASN A 272 23.75 -4.31 -14.60
N GLY A 273 24.31 -3.30 -13.95
CA GLY A 273 24.51 -3.27 -12.51
C GLY A 273 23.26 -2.90 -11.72
N LEU A 274 22.89 -3.79 -10.79
CA LEU A 274 22.28 -3.44 -9.51
C LEU A 274 22.91 -4.39 -8.47
N SER A 275 23.80 -3.85 -7.63
CA SER A 275 24.41 -4.57 -6.53
C SER A 275 23.34 -4.87 -5.46
N ARG A 276 22.80 -6.08 -5.46
CA ARG A 276 22.03 -6.62 -4.33
C ARG A 276 23.01 -7.38 -3.45
N SER A 277 23.32 -6.84 -2.28
CA SER A 277 24.10 -7.53 -1.25
C SER A 277 23.36 -8.81 -0.84
N THR A 278 23.89 -9.97 -1.24
CA THR A 278 23.45 -11.25 -0.71
C THR A 278 24.05 -11.44 0.68
N PRO A 279 23.26 -11.80 1.71
CA PRO A 279 23.83 -12.22 2.97
C PRO A 279 24.62 -13.52 2.74
N VAL A 280 25.90 -13.50 3.12
CA VAL A 280 26.74 -14.70 3.15
C VAL A 280 26.41 -15.44 4.44
N PHE A 281 25.70 -16.55 4.33
CA PHE A 281 25.56 -17.48 5.46
C PHE A 281 26.85 -18.30 5.58
N THR A 282 27.61 -18.06 6.65
CA THR A 282 28.68 -18.96 7.08
C THR A 282 28.05 -20.23 7.66
N ASN A 283 28.25 -21.37 6.99
CA ASN A 283 27.88 -22.67 7.50
C ASN A 283 28.70 -23.00 8.75
N TYR A 284 28.06 -23.03 9.92
CA TYR A 284 28.56 -23.79 11.06
C TYR A 284 28.32 -25.27 10.78
N ALA A 285 29.38 -26.08 10.78
CA ALA A 285 29.26 -27.53 10.68
C ALA A 285 28.58 -28.06 11.96
N ILE A 286 27.32 -28.47 11.85
CA ILE A 286 26.64 -29.28 12.86
C ILE A 286 26.67 -30.72 12.37
N GLY A 287 27.12 -31.62 13.23
CA GLY A 287 27.47 -33.00 12.90
C GLY A 287 26.32 -33.80 12.27
N ASN A 288 26.71 -34.75 11.41
CA ASN A 288 25.84 -35.71 10.74
C ASN A 288 24.91 -36.42 11.74
N ALA A 289 23.66 -35.96 11.84
CA ALA A 289 22.55 -36.78 12.24
C ALA A 289 21.97 -37.40 10.96
N THR A 290 22.15 -38.70 10.78
CA THR A 290 21.40 -39.47 9.78
C THR A 290 19.93 -39.46 10.18
N SER A 291 19.16 -38.52 9.65
CA SER A 291 17.69 -38.57 9.72
C SER A 291 17.21 -39.60 8.70
N ASN A 292 16.56 -40.65 9.19
CA ASN A 292 15.65 -41.44 8.38
C ASN A 292 14.52 -40.49 7.97
N ALA A 293 14.60 -39.92 6.77
CA ALA A 293 13.48 -39.21 6.17
C ALA A 293 12.31 -40.20 6.04
N GLY A 294 11.25 -39.96 6.81
CA GLY A 294 10.05 -40.79 6.75
C GLY A 294 9.38 -40.63 5.39
N THR A 295 8.94 -41.73 4.78
CA THR A 295 8.13 -41.72 3.56
C THR A 295 6.76 -41.08 3.86
N GLY A 296 6.61 -39.80 3.56
CA GLY A 296 5.34 -39.08 3.64
C GLY A 296 4.46 -39.38 2.42
N THR A 297 3.17 -39.67 2.65
CA THR A 297 2.17 -39.76 1.58
C THR A 297 1.24 -38.56 1.69
N TYR A 298 1.08 -37.80 0.59
CA TYR A 298 0.27 -36.58 0.52
C TYR A 298 -0.83 -36.70 -0.52
N ALA A 299 -1.98 -36.10 -0.22
CA ALA A 299 -3.04 -35.91 -1.19
C ALA A 299 -2.86 -34.54 -1.89
N VAL A 300 -2.37 -34.55 -3.13
CA VAL A 300 -2.06 -33.36 -3.93
C VAL A 300 -3.05 -33.20 -5.08
N PHE A 301 -3.27 -31.97 -5.54
CA PHE A 301 -3.85 -31.73 -6.86
C PHE A 301 -2.70 -31.79 -7.88
N PRO A 302 -2.66 -32.80 -8.77
CA PRO A 302 -1.55 -32.93 -9.69
C PRO A 302 -1.65 -31.89 -10.79
N LEU A 303 -0.51 -31.49 -11.36
CA LEU A 303 -0.52 -30.70 -12.60
C LEU A 303 -1.32 -31.47 -13.69
N PRO A 304 -2.13 -30.78 -14.50
CA PRO A 304 -2.24 -29.32 -14.63
C PRO A 304 -3.35 -28.67 -13.78
N TYR A 305 -3.85 -29.31 -12.71
CA TYR A 305 -4.92 -28.72 -11.92
C TYR A 305 -4.43 -27.45 -11.23
N GLU A 306 -5.08 -26.32 -11.53
CA GLU A 306 -4.75 -25.02 -10.96
C GLU A 306 -5.54 -24.77 -9.66
N SER A 307 -6.68 -25.44 -9.51
CA SER A 307 -7.58 -25.29 -8.39
C SER A 307 -8.21 -26.61 -7.92
N PRO A 308 -8.73 -26.66 -6.68
CA PRO A 308 -9.51 -27.79 -6.18
C PRO A 308 -10.79 -28.12 -6.97
N LEU A 309 -11.22 -27.22 -7.87
CA LEU A 309 -12.40 -27.42 -8.71
C LEU A 309 -12.06 -28.18 -10.00
N ASP A 310 -10.78 -28.26 -10.38
CA ASP A 310 -10.36 -28.83 -11.67
C ASP A 310 -10.32 -30.36 -11.65
N GLY A 311 -10.32 -30.97 -10.45
CA GLY A 311 -10.42 -32.41 -10.33
C GLY A 311 -10.08 -32.96 -8.95
N PRO A 312 -10.15 -34.29 -8.77
CA PRO A 312 -9.88 -34.94 -7.50
C PRO A 312 -8.39 -34.91 -7.16
N ARG A 313 -8.07 -35.00 -5.86
CA ARG A 313 -6.70 -35.20 -5.39
C ARG A 313 -6.19 -36.60 -5.72
N ILE A 314 -4.88 -36.72 -5.92
CA ILE A 314 -4.19 -38.01 -6.00
C ILE A 314 -3.24 -38.16 -4.81
N SER A 315 -3.04 -39.40 -4.37
CA SER A 315 -2.03 -39.70 -3.34
C SER A 315 -0.66 -39.87 -4.00
N VAL A 316 0.31 -39.12 -3.52
CA VAL A 316 1.71 -39.23 -3.94
C VAL A 316 2.59 -39.52 -2.71
N THR A 317 3.60 -40.35 -2.89
CA THR A 317 4.54 -40.72 -1.81
C THR A 317 5.93 -40.29 -2.23
N ASP A 318 6.68 -39.70 -1.29
CA ASP A 318 8.10 -39.38 -1.47
C ASP A 318 8.43 -38.49 -2.69
N VAL A 319 7.59 -37.46 -2.92
CA VAL A 319 7.76 -36.50 -4.03
C VAL A 319 8.64 -35.31 -3.69
N ALA A 320 9.37 -35.37 -2.57
CA ALA A 320 10.28 -34.29 -2.21
C ALA A 320 11.38 -34.21 -3.27
N ASP A 321 11.53 -33.03 -3.88
CA ASP A 321 12.63 -32.76 -4.79
C ASP A 321 13.90 -32.55 -3.95
N ALA A 322 14.92 -33.39 -4.15
CA ALA A 322 16.16 -33.34 -3.35
C ALA A 322 17.01 -32.08 -3.61
N ILE A 323 16.75 -31.33 -4.68
CA ILE A 323 17.40 -30.04 -4.97
C ILE A 323 16.63 -28.90 -4.28
N ALA A 324 15.30 -28.89 -4.37
CA ALA A 324 14.47 -27.84 -3.79
C ALA A 324 14.24 -28.01 -2.27
N SER A 325 14.23 -29.26 -1.79
CA SER A 325 14.03 -29.64 -0.38
C SER A 325 15.02 -30.74 0.03
N PRO A 326 16.31 -30.41 0.25
CA PRO A 326 17.36 -31.38 0.51
C PRO A 326 17.15 -32.29 1.73
N TYR A 327 16.28 -31.88 2.66
CA TYR A 327 15.94 -32.63 3.88
C TYR A 327 14.54 -33.25 3.84
N GLY A 328 13.86 -33.23 2.70
CA GLY A 328 12.44 -33.61 2.58
C GLY A 328 11.50 -32.48 3.01
N TRP A 329 10.20 -32.75 3.08
CA TRP A 329 9.18 -31.79 3.54
C TRP A 329 8.81 -31.97 5.03
N HIS A 330 9.56 -32.82 5.75
CA HIS A 330 9.25 -33.29 7.10
C HIS A 330 10.46 -33.22 8.04
N ASP A 331 11.38 -32.29 7.76
CA ASP A 331 12.55 -32.04 8.60
C ASP A 331 12.22 -31.46 9.97
#